data_AF-A0A957T933-F1
#
_entry.id   AF-A0A957T933-F1
#
_cell.length_a   1.000
_cell.length_b   1.000
_cell.length_c   1.000
_cell.angle_alpha   90.00
_cell.angle_beta   90.00
_cell.angle_gamma   90.00
#
_symmetry.space_group_name_H-M   'P 1'
#
loop_
_entity.id
_entity.type
_entity.pdbx_description
1 polymer ?
#
loop_
_entity_poly.entity_id
_entity_poly.type
_entity_poly.pdbx_seq_one_letter_code
_entity_poly.pdbx_strand_id
1 'polypeptide(L)'
;TSLILAIAPDLVQMDRAVVHYADFPDTGTPLFFFGSAATAWLSRDWSDSGVFGDATLGTAQKGEAMIASTAQKLGGLLTVISTFEVGETTDDGR
;
A
#
# COMPACT_ATOMS: atom_id res chain seq x y z
N THR A 1 2.70 -8.25 5.01
CA THR A 1 2.86 -9.36 5.97
C THR A 1 1.86 -9.31 7.11
N SER A 2 1.90 -8.32 8.01
CA SER A 2 1.06 -8.28 9.23
C SER A 2 -0.45 -8.47 9.03
N LEU A 3 -1.05 -7.87 7.99
CA LEU A 3 -2.49 -8.05 7.69
C LEU A 3 -2.86 -9.52 7.45
N ILE A 4 -2.03 -10.23 6.66
CA ILE A 4 -2.28 -11.64 6.35
C ILE A 4 -2.01 -12.52 7.58
N LEU A 5 -1.00 -12.19 8.40
CA LEU A 5 -0.79 -12.87 9.68
C LEU A 5 -2.00 -12.80 10.61
N ALA A 6 -2.76 -11.70 10.58
CA ALA A 6 -3.98 -11.56 11.39
C ALA A 6 -5.19 -12.32 10.82
N ILE A 7 -5.30 -12.45 9.49
CA ILE A 7 -6.51 -12.99 8.83
C ILE A 7 -6.36 -14.46 8.47
N ALA A 8 -5.18 -14.86 8.01
CA ALA A 8 -4.88 -16.18 7.49
C ALA A 8 -3.40 -16.53 7.78
N PRO A 9 -3.04 -16.74 9.07
CA PRO A 9 -1.65 -16.95 9.49
C PRO A 9 -0.98 -18.13 8.78
N ASP A 10 -1.74 -19.19 8.48
CA ASP A 10 -1.23 -20.40 7.82
C ASP A 10 -0.73 -20.15 6.38
N LEU A 11 -1.08 -19.00 5.78
CA LEU A 11 -0.59 -18.59 4.47
C LEU A 11 0.75 -17.85 4.53
N VAL A 12 1.28 -17.57 5.72
CA VAL A 12 2.51 -16.80 5.91
C VAL A 12 3.61 -17.68 6.48
N GLN A 13 4.60 -17.97 5.64
CA GLN A 13 5.82 -18.69 6.04
C GLN A 13 6.84 -17.69 6.61
N MET A 14 6.68 -17.33 7.88
CA MET A 14 7.53 -16.32 8.54
C MET A 14 9.00 -16.74 8.64
N ASP A 15 9.29 -18.04 8.60
CA ASP A 15 10.64 -18.61 8.49
C ASP A 15 11.35 -18.21 7.17
N ARG A 16 10.58 -17.79 6.17
CA ARG A 16 11.08 -17.29 4.87
C ARG A 16 11.00 -15.78 4.74
N ALA A 17 10.61 -15.06 5.79
CA ALA A 17 10.53 -13.60 5.74
C ALA A 17 11.94 -13.02 5.57
N VAL A 18 12.09 -12.14 4.58
CA VAL A 18 13.36 -11.45 4.30
C VAL A 18 13.20 -9.95 4.46
N VAL A 19 14.34 -9.29 4.66
CA VAL A 19 14.47 -7.85 4.61
C VAL A 19 15.11 -7.49 3.28
N HIS A 20 14.49 -6.58 2.55
CA HIS A 20 15.12 -6.03 1.35
C HIS A 20 14.74 -4.57 1.17
N TYR A 21 15.76 -3.73 1.11
CA TYR A 21 15.63 -2.34 0.70
C TYR A 21 16.53 -2.17 -0.51
N ALA A 22 15.94 -1.84 -1.65
CA ALA A 22 16.70 -1.63 -2.87
C ALA A 22 17.70 -0.48 -2.65
N ASP A 23 18.93 -0.67 -3.10
CA ASP A 23 19.88 0.43 -3.18
C ASP A 23 19.49 1.28 -4.39
N PHE A 24 19.03 2.49 -4.12
CA PHE A 24 18.53 3.39 -5.13
C PHE A 24 19.69 4.21 -5.69
N PRO A 25 20.07 4.00 -6.96
CA PRO A 25 21.20 4.71 -7.53
C PRO A 25 20.89 6.20 -7.67
N ASP A 26 21.90 7.05 -7.47
CA ASP A 26 21.84 8.41 -7.97
C ASP A 26 21.89 8.36 -9.50
N THR A 27 20.77 8.70 -10.13
CA THR A 27 20.61 8.54 -11.59
C THR A 27 21.05 9.79 -12.36
N GLY A 28 21.23 10.93 -11.69
CA GLY A 28 21.48 12.21 -12.37
C GLY A 28 20.36 12.66 -13.31
N THR A 29 19.16 12.06 -13.22
CA THR A 29 17.99 12.34 -14.07
C THR A 29 16.71 12.40 -13.22
N PRO A 30 15.68 13.17 -13.62
CA PRO A 30 14.37 13.13 -12.96
C PRO A 30 13.61 11.80 -13.17
N LEU A 31 14.07 10.96 -14.09
CA LEU A 31 13.48 9.67 -14.43
C LEU A 31 13.81 8.61 -13.37
N PHE A 32 12.93 8.44 -12.39
CA PHE A 32 13.22 7.57 -11.25
C PHE A 32 11.96 6.98 -10.59
N PHE A 33 12.12 5.86 -9.88
CA PHE A 33 11.07 5.13 -9.17
C PHE A 33 10.22 6.02 -8.23
N PHE A 34 10.86 6.97 -7.54
CA PHE A 34 10.21 8.01 -6.74
C PHE A 34 10.55 9.44 -7.24
N GLY A 35 10.97 9.57 -8.51
CA GLY A 35 11.37 10.85 -9.09
C GLY A 35 10.19 11.74 -9.46
N SER A 36 10.47 12.99 -9.86
CA SER A 36 9.46 13.91 -10.38
C SER A 36 8.86 13.45 -11.71
N ALA A 37 9.56 12.56 -12.43
CA ALA A 37 9.06 11.86 -13.60
C ALA A 37 9.17 10.34 -13.39
N ALA A 38 8.13 9.73 -12.83
CA ALA A 38 8.10 8.29 -12.59
C ALA A 38 8.12 7.51 -13.91
N THR A 39 9.04 6.55 -14.02
CA THR A 39 9.15 5.63 -15.16
C THR A 39 8.46 4.29 -14.87
N ALA A 40 8.19 3.50 -15.91
CA ALA A 40 7.75 2.12 -15.72
C ALA A 40 8.91 1.25 -15.21
N TRP A 41 8.59 0.34 -14.27
CA TRP A 41 9.53 -0.59 -13.66
C TRP A 41 8.79 -1.87 -13.25
N LEU A 42 9.55 -2.93 -13.02
CA LEU A 42 9.09 -4.20 -12.47
C LEU A 42 9.75 -4.41 -11.11
N SER A 43 9.06 -5.09 -10.18
CA SER A 43 9.65 -5.38 -8.85
C SER A 43 10.99 -6.10 -8.94
N ARG A 44 11.16 -6.97 -9.96
CA ARG A 44 12.42 -7.69 -10.22
C ARG A 44 13.59 -6.78 -10.61
N ASP A 45 13.32 -5.57 -11.06
CA ASP A 45 14.39 -4.62 -11.43
C ASP A 45 15.14 -4.12 -10.18
N TRP A 46 14.56 -4.33 -8.99
CA TRP A 46 15.01 -3.76 -7.72
C TRP A 46 15.07 -4.77 -6.58
N SER A 47 14.44 -5.94 -6.71
CA SER A 47 14.40 -6.99 -5.68
C SER A 47 14.25 -8.37 -6.30
N ASP A 48 15.26 -9.23 -6.12
CA ASP A 48 15.23 -10.63 -6.58
C ASP A 48 14.14 -11.44 -5.87
N SER A 49 13.85 -11.11 -4.61
CA SER A 49 12.80 -11.76 -3.82
C SER A 49 11.40 -11.19 -4.07
N GLY A 50 11.31 -10.03 -4.74
CA GLY A 50 10.10 -9.23 -4.86
C GLY A 50 9.69 -8.48 -3.58
N VAL A 51 10.41 -8.68 -2.47
CA VAL A 51 10.16 -7.95 -1.21
C VAL A 51 10.75 -6.54 -1.31
N PHE A 52 10.00 -5.56 -0.83
CA PHE A 52 10.48 -4.22 -0.51
C PHE A 52 10.04 -3.86 0.90
N GLY A 53 10.99 -3.55 1.77
CA GLY A 53 10.77 -3.38 3.19
C GLY A 53 11.28 -4.55 4.03
N ASP A 54 10.99 -4.48 5.33
CA ASP A 54 11.32 -5.52 6.30
C ASP A 54 10.07 -6.33 6.64
N ALA A 55 9.96 -7.52 6.06
CA ALA A 55 8.85 -8.43 6.35
C ALA A 55 9.00 -9.14 7.70
N THR A 56 10.22 -9.21 8.27
CA THR A 56 10.52 -9.89 9.54
C THR A 56 9.88 -9.18 10.73
N LEU A 57 9.63 -7.87 10.60
CA LEU A 57 8.92 -7.07 11.60
C LEU A 57 7.40 -7.28 11.59
N GLY A 58 6.87 -8.10 10.68
CA GLY A 58 5.45 -8.40 10.57
C GLY A 58 4.93 -9.19 11.77
N THR A 59 3.82 -8.75 12.36
CA THR A 59 3.16 -9.48 13.46
C THR A 59 1.65 -9.48 13.28
N ALA A 60 0.96 -10.49 13.83
CA ALA A 60 -0.51 -10.56 13.80
C ALA A 60 -1.14 -9.35 14.51
N GLN A 61 -0.60 -8.95 15.66
CA GLN A 61 -1.11 -7.82 16.45
C GLN A 61 -1.06 -6.49 15.68
N LYS A 62 0.01 -6.26 14.89
CA LYS A 62 0.07 -5.11 13.97
C LYS A 62 -1.03 -5.19 12.91
N GLY A 63 -1.29 -6.40 12.40
CA GLY A 63 -2.36 -6.66 11.44
C GLY A 63 -3.74 -6.34 12.00
N GLU A 64 -4.06 -6.87 13.19
CA GLU A 64 -5.32 -6.63 13.89
C GLU A 64 -5.56 -5.14 14.13
N ALA A 65 -4.54 -4.41 14.60
CA ALA A 65 -4.62 -2.96 14.81
C ALA A 65 -4.89 -2.19 13.49
N MET A 66 -4.24 -2.60 12.39
CA MET A 66 -4.47 -2.00 11.07
C MET A 66 -5.89 -2.29 10.55
N ILE A 67 -6.38 -3.52 10.72
CA ILE A 67 -7.73 -3.93 10.30
C ILE A 67 -8.77 -3.12 11.07
N ALA A 68 -8.66 -3.04 12.40
CA ALA A 68 -9.58 -2.28 13.23
C ALA A 68 -9.64 -0.80 12.81
N SER A 69 -8.49 -0.15 12.64
CA SER A 69 -8.43 1.26 12.21
C SER A 69 -9.01 1.48 10.82
N THR A 70 -8.69 0.58 9.87
CA THR A 70 -9.12 0.71 8.47
C THR A 70 -10.61 0.44 8.34
N ALA A 71 -11.13 -0.60 8.98
CA ALA A 71 -12.55 -0.94 8.97
C ALA A 71 -13.41 0.19 9.52
N GLN A 72 -12.98 0.81 10.64
CA GLN A 72 -13.68 1.96 11.21
C GLN A 72 -13.74 3.14 10.23
N LYS A 73 -12.60 3.50 9.62
CA LYS A 73 -12.52 4.64 8.68
C LYS A 73 -13.33 4.38 7.42
N LEU A 74 -13.17 3.20 6.81
CA LEU A 74 -13.88 2.83 5.60
C LEU A 74 -15.39 2.73 5.85
N GLY A 75 -15.82 2.11 6.95
CA GLY A 75 -17.24 2.07 7.33
C GLY A 75 -17.84 3.45 7.54
N GLY A 76 -17.08 4.37 8.16
CA GLY A 76 -17.46 5.78 8.27
C GLY A 76 -17.61 6.46 6.92
N LEU A 77 -16.64 6.28 6.02
CA LEU A 77 -16.69 6.83 4.67
C LEU A 77 -17.88 6.27 3.86
N LEU A 78 -18.14 4.97 3.94
CA LEU A 78 -19.27 4.33 3.25
C LEU A 78 -20.60 4.88 3.75
N THR A 79 -20.72 5.17 5.05
CA THR A 79 -21.90 5.85 5.61
C THR A 79 -22.09 7.23 4.96
N VAL A 80 -21.04 8.03 4.85
CA VAL A 80 -21.11 9.35 4.20
C VAL A 80 -21.50 9.22 2.73
N ILE A 81 -20.86 8.32 1.99
CA ILE A 81 -21.16 8.06 0.57
C ILE A 81 -22.62 7.65 0.38
N SER A 82 -23.18 6.84 1.30
CA SER A 82 -24.54 6.33 1.17
C SER A 82 -25.63 7.40 1.21
N THR A 83 -25.31 8.61 1.69
CA THR A 83 -26.23 9.76 1.77
C THR A 83 -25.74 10.96 0.95
N PHE A 84 -24.63 10.81 0.23
CA PHE A 84 -24.04 11.90 -0.53
C PHE A 84 -24.72 12.03 -1.90
N GLU A 85 -25.17 13.23 -2.23
CA GLU A 85 -25.77 13.57 -3.52
C GLU A 85 -24.85 14.56 -4.25
N VAL A 86 -24.55 14.31 -5.52
CA VAL A 86 -23.86 15.28 -6.39
C VAL A 86 -24.90 16.31 -6.83
N GLY A 87 -24.73 17.56 -6.41
CA GLY A 87 -25.62 18.64 -6.84
C GLY A 87 -25.65 18.80 -8.36
N GLU A 88 -26.80 19.19 -8.91
CA GLU A 88 -26.91 19.54 -10.33
C GLU A 88 -25.97 20.71 -10.64
N THR A 89 -25.11 20.53 -11.64
CA THR A 89 -24.35 21.64 -12.20
C THR A 89 -25.31 22.42 -13.08
N THR A 90 -25.76 23.59 -12.64
CA THR A 90 -26.43 24.52 -13.54
C THR A 90 -25.41 24.94 -14.58
N ASP A 91 -25.56 24.45 -15.81
CA ASP A 91 -24.88 24.99 -16.98
C ASP A 91 -25.33 26.45 -17.13
N ASP A 92 -24.48 27.39 -16.71
CA ASP A 92 -24.78 28.82 -16.75
C ASP A 92 -24.50 29.43 -18.13
N GLY A 93 -24.24 28.60 -19.15
CA GLY A 93 -24.29 28.97 -20.57
C GLY A 93 -23.49 30.22 -20.95
N ARG A 94 -22.43 30.55 -20.19
CA ARG A 94 -21.56 31.71 -20.42
C ARG A 94 -20.27 31.35 -21.14
#